data_AF-A0A182JSZ7-F1
#
_entry.id   AF-A0A182JSZ7-F1
#
_cell.length_a   1.000
_cell.length_b   1.000
_cell.length_c   1.000
_cell.angle_alpha   90.00
_cell.angle_beta   90.00
_cell.angle_gamma   90.00
#
_symmetry.space_group_name_H-M   'P 1'
#
loop_
_entity.id
_entity.type
_entity.pdbx_description
1 polymer ?
#
loop_
_entity_poly.entity_id
_entity_poly.type
_entity_poly.pdbx_seq_one_letter_code
_entity_poly.pdbx_strand_id
1 'polypeptide(L)'
;MPRPSQFQSQRSDADRLNSTQEVDQNHLITCLVKTILNLSINKSIIKRSDISHIALKGDSRLYNRLMPEVVDALHEIYGYQLIDVEGKGQKAMILCSTLETNTLDELNESYRKKYTFLFIILGYIFMKNGAVPESLMWDFLETIGIEEQQEHRFFGDPKKMFETFVKQAYVTRTKQSVEGMSEESIFLSWGVRANHEVSKRAVLDSICKLMNRKPTDFKTQYIETQGEANNSVKELIEAAIKVRNNAYCPYSNFPVGAALRISTGEIVTGCNVENGTFGPSVCAERTAVCKAISEGHREFTAVAVAAYQENEFTAPCGTCRQTLAEFSAKDIPIYLVKPAPVRVMITSLFKLLPHAFSPTFLNNK
;
A
#
# COMPACT_ATOMS: atom_id res chain seq x y z
N MET A 1 -71.62 -18.88 -13.07
CA MET A 1 -70.31 -18.66 -13.73
C MET A 1 -69.84 -17.23 -13.47
N PRO A 2 -68.71 -17.02 -12.78
CA PRO A 2 -67.97 -15.76 -12.82
C PRO A 2 -66.63 -15.92 -13.58
N ARG A 3 -66.23 -14.87 -14.32
CA ARG A 3 -64.99 -14.76 -15.12
C ARG A 3 -63.73 -14.77 -14.25
N PRO A 4 -62.60 -15.37 -14.70
CA PRO A 4 -61.31 -15.20 -14.03
C PRO A 4 -60.68 -13.84 -14.36
N SER A 5 -60.14 -13.20 -13.32
CA SER A 5 -59.42 -11.93 -13.32
C SER A 5 -58.04 -12.02 -13.96
N GLN A 6 -57.75 -11.12 -14.90
CA GLN A 6 -56.41 -10.83 -15.43
C GLN A 6 -55.56 -10.09 -14.38
N PHE A 7 -54.80 -10.80 -13.54
CA PHE A 7 -53.84 -10.17 -12.61
C PHE A 7 -52.61 -11.07 -12.36
N GLN A 8 -52.06 -11.70 -13.40
CA GLN A 8 -50.84 -12.51 -13.29
C GLN A 8 -49.73 -12.19 -14.31
N SER A 9 -49.85 -11.17 -15.18
CA SER A 9 -48.81 -10.91 -16.20
C SER A 9 -47.84 -9.75 -15.89
N GLN A 10 -48.02 -8.99 -14.80
CA GLN A 10 -47.18 -7.81 -14.55
C GLN A 10 -45.95 -8.05 -13.65
N ARG A 11 -45.88 -9.16 -12.90
CA ARG A 11 -44.69 -9.47 -12.06
C ARG A 11 -43.54 -10.12 -12.85
N SER A 12 -43.82 -10.82 -13.95
CA SER A 12 -42.80 -11.48 -14.76
C SER A 12 -41.99 -10.55 -15.66
N ASP A 13 -42.58 -9.43 -16.08
CA ASP A 13 -41.92 -8.49 -17.00
C ASP A 13 -40.94 -7.56 -16.26
N ALA A 14 -41.25 -7.17 -15.02
CA ALA A 14 -40.35 -6.37 -14.18
C ALA A 14 -39.08 -7.14 -13.77
N ASP A 15 -39.23 -8.41 -13.38
CA ASP A 15 -38.08 -9.29 -13.07
C ASP A 15 -37.24 -9.58 -14.32
N ARG A 16 -37.87 -9.72 -15.49
CA ARG A 16 -37.15 -9.86 -16.77
C ARG A 16 -36.43 -8.57 -17.18
N LEU A 17 -37.03 -7.41 -17.00
CA LEU A 17 -36.42 -6.11 -17.30
C LEU A 17 -35.21 -5.86 -16.39
N ASN A 18 -35.32 -6.15 -15.09
CA ASN A 18 -34.20 -6.06 -14.16
C ASN A 18 -33.09 -7.06 -14.49
N SER A 19 -33.42 -8.34 -14.74
CA SER A 19 -32.41 -9.35 -15.09
C SER A 19 -31.69 -9.02 -16.40
N THR A 20 -32.39 -8.43 -17.37
CA THR A 20 -31.79 -8.06 -18.67
C THR A 20 -30.88 -6.84 -18.53
N GLN A 21 -31.26 -5.84 -17.71
CA GLN A 21 -30.41 -4.68 -17.42
C GLN A 21 -29.16 -5.06 -16.60
N GLU A 22 -29.30 -5.99 -15.66
CA GLU A 22 -28.20 -6.48 -14.83
C GLU A 22 -27.20 -7.33 -15.64
N VAL A 23 -27.70 -8.16 -16.57
CA VAL A 23 -26.87 -8.92 -17.52
C VAL A 23 -26.14 -8.00 -18.51
N ASP A 24 -26.80 -6.94 -18.99
CA ASP A 24 -26.18 -5.93 -19.88
C ASP A 24 -25.09 -5.12 -19.15
N GLN A 25 -25.33 -4.73 -17.89
CA GLN A 25 -24.34 -4.04 -17.08
C GLN A 25 -23.10 -4.90 -16.79
N ASN A 26 -23.28 -6.16 -16.37
CA ASN A 26 -22.17 -7.09 -16.12
C ASN A 26 -21.33 -7.35 -17.37
N HIS A 27 -21.99 -7.43 -18.54
CA HIS A 27 -21.29 -7.55 -19.81
C HIS A 27 -20.43 -6.31 -20.11
N LEU A 28 -20.95 -5.11 -19.89
CA LEU A 28 -20.22 -3.86 -20.09
C LEU A 28 -19.02 -3.71 -19.15
N ILE A 29 -19.16 -4.11 -17.87
CA ILE A 29 -18.07 -4.14 -16.90
C ILE A 29 -16.97 -5.10 -17.37
N THR A 30 -17.35 -6.32 -17.79
CA THR A 30 -16.41 -7.30 -18.34
C THR A 30 -15.67 -6.75 -19.57
N CYS A 31 -16.37 -6.04 -20.45
CA CYS A 31 -15.79 -5.39 -21.62
C CYS A 31 -14.81 -4.27 -21.24
N LEU A 32 -15.13 -3.46 -20.23
CA LEU A 32 -14.24 -2.43 -19.69
C LEU A 32 -12.97 -3.03 -19.09
N VAL A 33 -13.11 -4.04 -18.23
CA VAL A 33 -11.97 -4.77 -17.62
C VAL A 33 -11.06 -5.33 -18.71
N LYS A 34 -11.60 -6.08 -19.68
CA LYS A 34 -10.82 -6.63 -20.80
C LYS A 34 -10.11 -5.55 -21.60
N THR A 35 -10.79 -4.42 -21.85
CA THR A 35 -10.20 -3.29 -22.57
C THR A 35 -9.02 -2.71 -21.81
N ILE A 36 -9.15 -2.48 -20.50
CA ILE A 36 -8.08 -1.97 -19.65
C ILE A 36 -6.89 -2.95 -19.64
N LEU A 37 -7.14 -4.25 -19.42
CA LEU A 37 -6.11 -5.28 -19.43
C LEU A 37 -5.36 -5.31 -20.77
N ASN A 38 -6.08 -5.27 -21.90
CA ASN A 38 -5.49 -5.26 -23.23
C ASN A 38 -4.65 -4.01 -23.51
N LEU A 39 -5.14 -2.82 -23.13
CA LEU A 39 -4.39 -1.56 -23.25
C LEU A 39 -3.15 -1.53 -22.35
N SER A 40 -3.10 -2.41 -21.33
CA SER A 40 -2.00 -2.50 -20.36
C SER A 40 -0.95 -3.57 -20.66
N ILE A 41 -1.12 -4.40 -21.70
CA ILE A 41 -0.24 -5.56 -22.01
C ILE A 41 1.26 -5.20 -21.97
N ASN A 42 1.62 -4.03 -22.52
CA ASN A 42 3.00 -3.57 -22.58
C ASN A 42 3.37 -2.59 -21.45
N LYS A 43 2.59 -2.56 -20.37
CA LYS A 43 2.68 -1.59 -19.25
C LYS A 43 2.56 -0.13 -19.71
N SER A 44 1.88 0.10 -20.83
CA SER A 44 1.63 1.43 -21.41
C SER A 44 0.74 2.29 -20.53
N ILE A 45 0.91 3.61 -20.65
CA ILE A 45 -0.02 4.60 -20.12
C ILE A 45 -1.34 4.52 -20.90
N ILE A 46 -2.45 4.47 -20.18
CA ILE A 46 -3.80 4.30 -20.69
C ILE A 46 -4.53 5.63 -20.60
N LYS A 47 -5.13 6.11 -21.69
CA LYS A 47 -5.97 7.31 -21.65
C LYS A 47 -7.41 6.91 -21.37
N ARG A 48 -8.08 7.68 -20.51
CA ARG A 48 -9.52 7.54 -20.28
C ARG A 48 -10.35 7.59 -21.57
N SER A 49 -9.96 8.44 -22.53
CA SER A 49 -10.64 8.55 -23.83
C SER A 49 -10.64 7.22 -24.58
N ASP A 50 -9.55 6.47 -24.51
CA ASP A 50 -9.35 5.26 -25.29
C ASP A 50 -10.21 4.14 -24.71
N ILE A 51 -10.27 4.02 -23.38
CA ILE A 51 -11.16 3.06 -22.70
C ILE A 51 -12.63 3.34 -23.08
N SER A 52 -13.05 4.60 -22.95
CA SER A 52 -14.43 5.01 -23.26
C SER A 52 -14.78 4.77 -24.72
N HIS A 53 -13.88 5.10 -25.65
CA HIS A 53 -14.11 4.92 -27.08
C HIS A 53 -14.17 3.43 -27.48
N ILE A 54 -13.26 2.61 -26.97
CA ILE A 54 -13.15 1.19 -27.33
C ILE A 54 -14.30 0.38 -26.70
N ALA A 55 -14.54 0.55 -25.40
CA ALA A 55 -15.50 -0.27 -24.68
C ALA A 55 -16.95 0.26 -24.76
N LEU A 56 -17.12 1.59 -24.82
CA LEU A 56 -18.41 2.26 -24.63
C LEU A 56 -18.78 3.24 -25.76
N LYS A 57 -18.07 3.20 -26.89
CA LYS A 57 -18.30 4.11 -28.05
C LYS A 57 -18.28 5.60 -27.68
N GLY A 58 -17.53 5.97 -26.64
CA GLY A 58 -17.35 7.36 -26.19
C GLY A 58 -18.31 7.84 -25.10
N ASP A 59 -19.22 6.99 -24.58
CA ASP A 59 -20.16 7.39 -23.52
C ASP A 59 -19.46 7.63 -22.17
N SER A 60 -19.17 8.89 -21.90
CA SER A 60 -18.51 9.34 -20.68
C SER A 60 -19.37 9.23 -19.42
N ARG A 61 -20.71 9.26 -19.54
CA ARG A 61 -21.62 9.12 -18.39
C ARG A 61 -21.67 7.68 -17.96
N LEU A 62 -21.83 6.77 -18.92
CA LEU A 62 -21.80 5.33 -18.69
C LEU A 62 -20.45 4.89 -18.11
N TYR A 63 -19.34 5.42 -18.64
CA TYR A 63 -18.00 5.23 -18.07
C TYR A 63 -17.97 5.56 -16.58
N ASN A 64 -18.32 6.80 -16.21
CA ASN A 64 -18.26 7.23 -14.80
C ASN A 64 -19.14 6.37 -13.88
N ARG A 65 -20.28 5.89 -14.38
CA ARG A 65 -21.19 5.03 -13.62
C ARG A 65 -20.60 3.65 -13.36
N LEU A 66 -19.96 3.03 -14.35
CA LEU A 66 -19.47 1.65 -14.29
C LEU A 66 -18.06 1.52 -13.71
N MET A 67 -17.25 2.59 -13.74
CA MET A 67 -15.86 2.52 -13.32
C MET A 67 -15.62 2.06 -11.87
N PRO A 68 -16.44 2.41 -10.86
CA PRO A 68 -16.26 1.88 -9.51
C PRO A 68 -16.24 0.34 -9.47
N GLU A 69 -17.26 -0.30 -10.07
CA GLU A 69 -17.37 -1.76 -10.16
C GLU A 69 -16.23 -2.39 -10.98
N VAL A 70 -15.75 -1.68 -12.02
CA VAL A 70 -14.58 -2.11 -12.81
C VAL A 70 -13.28 -2.06 -12.00
N VAL A 71 -13.09 -1.02 -11.19
CA VAL A 71 -11.91 -0.90 -10.31
C VAL A 71 -11.93 -1.98 -9.24
N ASP A 72 -13.08 -2.23 -8.63
CA ASP A 72 -13.25 -3.32 -7.65
C ASP A 72 -12.95 -4.67 -8.29
N ALA A 73 -13.48 -4.93 -9.49
CA ALA A 73 -13.19 -6.17 -10.22
C ALA A 73 -11.69 -6.31 -10.55
N LEU A 74 -11.03 -5.25 -11.05
CA LEU A 74 -9.59 -5.27 -11.31
C LEU A 74 -8.78 -5.58 -10.05
N HIS A 75 -9.15 -5.02 -8.91
CA HIS A 75 -8.48 -5.24 -7.63
C HIS A 75 -8.71 -6.65 -7.08
N GLU A 76 -9.98 -7.01 -6.84
CA GLU A 76 -10.36 -8.23 -6.13
C GLU A 76 -10.20 -9.51 -6.95
N ILE A 77 -10.46 -9.43 -8.27
CA ILE A 77 -10.45 -10.62 -9.14
C ILE A 77 -9.12 -10.78 -9.84
N TYR A 78 -8.52 -9.68 -10.30
CA TYR A 78 -7.33 -9.72 -11.15
C TYR A 78 -6.03 -9.29 -10.46
N GLY A 79 -6.09 -8.77 -9.23
CA GLY A 79 -4.90 -8.33 -8.50
C GLY A 79 -4.22 -7.11 -9.14
N TYR A 80 -5.01 -6.17 -9.67
CA TYR A 80 -4.51 -4.95 -10.27
C TYR A 80 -5.16 -3.70 -9.68
N GLN A 81 -4.36 -2.65 -9.55
CA GLN A 81 -4.82 -1.32 -9.16
C GLN A 81 -4.69 -0.36 -10.35
N LEU A 82 -5.73 0.43 -10.59
CA LEU A 82 -5.72 1.50 -11.58
C LEU A 82 -5.31 2.80 -10.92
N ILE A 83 -4.28 3.45 -11.45
CA ILE A 83 -3.62 4.60 -10.82
C ILE A 83 -3.57 5.77 -11.80
N ASP A 84 -4.05 6.93 -11.38
CA ASP A 84 -3.93 8.17 -12.14
C ASP A 84 -2.46 8.63 -12.17
N VAL A 85 -1.99 9.03 -13.35
CA VAL A 85 -0.67 9.64 -13.55
C VAL A 85 -0.89 11.14 -13.73
N GLU A 86 -0.35 11.95 -12.82
CA GLU A 86 -0.43 13.40 -12.92
C GLU A 86 0.30 13.92 -14.17
N GLY A 87 -0.42 14.62 -15.05
CA GLY A 87 0.11 15.18 -16.28
C GLY A 87 -0.73 16.35 -16.80
N LYS A 88 -0.10 17.28 -17.53
CA LYS A 88 -0.71 18.51 -18.07
C LYS A 88 -1.84 18.19 -19.06
N GLY A 89 -3.07 18.03 -18.56
CA GLY A 89 -4.31 18.21 -19.34
C GLY A 89 -5.05 16.94 -19.81
N GLN A 90 -4.53 15.72 -19.63
CA GLN A 90 -5.28 14.48 -19.89
C GLN A 90 -5.20 13.55 -18.68
N LYS A 91 -6.36 13.01 -18.25
CA LYS A 91 -6.44 11.95 -17.21
C LYS A 91 -5.86 10.66 -17.79
N ALA A 92 -4.55 10.51 -17.61
CA ALA A 92 -3.78 9.34 -17.98
C ALA A 92 -3.70 8.41 -16.77
N MET A 93 -3.72 7.10 -17.01
CA MET A 93 -3.70 6.09 -15.96
C MET A 93 -2.69 5.01 -16.28
N ILE A 94 -2.26 4.27 -15.27
CA ILE A 94 -1.51 3.03 -15.42
C ILE A 94 -2.20 1.93 -14.63
N LEU A 95 -2.11 0.71 -15.12
CA LEU A 95 -2.52 -0.48 -14.39
C LEU A 95 -1.29 -1.08 -13.71
N CYS A 96 -1.28 -1.15 -12.38
CA CYS A 96 -0.20 -1.68 -11.58
C CYS A 96 -0.62 -2.99 -10.90
N SER A 97 0.30 -3.95 -10.81
CA SER A 97 0.08 -5.20 -10.05
C SER A 97 0.00 -4.89 -8.56
N THR A 98 -0.97 -5.47 -7.85
CA THR A 98 -1.02 -5.46 -6.37
C THR A 98 -0.22 -6.60 -5.76
N LEU A 99 0.11 -7.62 -6.56
CA LEU A 99 1.05 -8.65 -6.18
C LEU A 99 2.45 -8.03 -6.14
N GLU A 100 3.07 -8.06 -4.97
CA GLU A 100 4.48 -7.71 -4.83
C GLU A 100 5.30 -8.61 -5.76
N THR A 101 6.23 -8.04 -6.52
CA THR A 101 7.19 -8.86 -7.26
C THR A 101 8.00 -9.67 -6.25
N ASN A 102 7.75 -10.97 -6.21
CA ASN A 102 8.59 -11.92 -5.49
C ASN A 102 10.05 -11.81 -5.97
N THR A 103 10.95 -12.43 -5.20
CA THR A 103 12.40 -12.40 -5.45
C THR A 103 12.75 -12.57 -6.93
N LEU A 104 13.77 -11.84 -7.42
CA LEU A 104 14.23 -11.89 -8.82
C LEU A 104 14.51 -13.32 -9.34
N ASP A 105 14.75 -14.25 -8.40
CA ASP A 105 15.00 -15.66 -8.64
C ASP A 105 13.77 -16.42 -9.17
N GLU A 106 12.56 -15.95 -8.88
CA GLU A 106 11.30 -16.58 -9.33
C GLU A 106 10.87 -16.14 -10.74
N LEU A 107 11.53 -15.14 -11.31
CA LEU A 107 11.24 -14.63 -12.66
C LEU A 107 11.86 -15.51 -13.75
N ASN A 108 11.16 -15.66 -14.87
CA ASN A 108 11.74 -16.28 -16.07
C ASN A 108 12.91 -15.45 -16.62
N GLU A 109 13.75 -16.05 -17.47
CA GLU A 109 15.01 -15.43 -17.90
C GLU A 109 14.82 -14.05 -18.57
N SER A 110 13.76 -13.89 -19.38
CA SER A 110 13.46 -12.61 -20.05
C SER A 110 13.07 -11.51 -19.07
N TYR A 111 12.20 -11.83 -18.10
CA TYR A 111 11.82 -10.88 -17.05
C TYR A 111 12.98 -10.61 -16.10
N ARG A 112 13.79 -11.63 -15.74
CA ARG A 112 14.95 -11.46 -14.87
C ARG A 112 15.92 -10.43 -15.44
N LYS A 113 16.28 -10.50 -16.73
CA LYS A 113 17.15 -9.51 -17.39
C LYS A 113 16.62 -8.08 -17.23
N LYS A 114 15.33 -7.87 -17.52
CA LYS A 114 14.69 -6.55 -17.42
C LYS A 114 14.64 -6.04 -15.97
N TYR A 115 14.15 -6.87 -15.05
CA TYR A 115 14.00 -6.46 -13.65
C TYR A 115 15.34 -6.28 -12.95
N THR A 116 16.38 -7.06 -13.29
CA THR A 116 17.74 -6.80 -12.80
C THR A 116 18.24 -5.43 -13.25
N PHE A 117 18.07 -5.06 -14.53
CA PHE A 117 18.50 -3.73 -14.99
C PHE A 117 17.69 -2.61 -14.33
N LEU A 118 16.37 -2.81 -14.20
CA LEU A 118 15.49 -1.88 -13.50
C LEU A 118 15.92 -1.69 -12.03
N PHE A 119 16.26 -2.78 -11.32
CA PHE A 119 16.69 -2.72 -9.92
C PHE A 119 18.03 -1.99 -9.78
N ILE A 120 18.95 -2.13 -10.74
CA ILE A 120 20.21 -1.38 -10.77
C ILE A 120 19.93 0.13 -10.89
N ILE A 121 19.07 0.52 -11.84
CA ILE A 121 18.69 1.93 -12.08
C ILE A 121 17.97 2.52 -10.85
N LEU A 122 16.89 1.88 -10.40
CA LEU A 122 16.11 2.34 -9.25
C LEU A 122 16.94 2.33 -7.96
N GLY A 123 17.82 1.32 -7.82
CA GLY A 123 18.77 1.22 -6.73
C GLY A 123 19.72 2.40 -6.70
N TYR A 124 20.36 2.74 -7.81
CA TYR A 124 21.25 3.90 -7.86
C TYR A 124 20.53 5.21 -7.51
N ILE A 125 19.33 5.44 -8.06
CA ILE A 125 18.50 6.61 -7.71
C ILE A 125 18.22 6.65 -6.20
N PHE A 126 17.81 5.52 -5.62
CA PHE A 126 17.49 5.40 -4.21
C PHE A 126 18.71 5.65 -3.31
N MET A 127 19.87 5.10 -3.68
CA MET A 127 21.12 5.32 -2.94
C MET A 127 21.62 6.77 -3.02
N LYS A 128 21.18 7.54 -4.01
CA LYS A 128 21.45 8.97 -4.18
C LYS A 128 20.34 9.87 -3.62
N ASN A 129 19.46 9.35 -2.78
CA ASN A 129 18.35 10.06 -2.13
C ASN A 129 17.25 10.54 -3.11
N GLY A 130 16.97 9.76 -4.16
CA GLY A 130 15.71 9.83 -4.89
C GLY A 130 15.72 10.62 -6.20
N ALA A 131 16.69 11.51 -6.43
CA ALA A 131 16.83 12.23 -7.70
C ALA A 131 18.30 12.33 -8.13
N VAL A 132 18.59 11.99 -9.39
CA VAL A 132 19.94 12.04 -9.96
C VAL A 132 19.94 12.65 -11.35
N PRO A 133 20.95 13.45 -11.74
CA PRO A 133 21.16 13.82 -13.13
C PRO A 133 21.25 12.60 -14.05
N GLU A 134 20.65 12.65 -15.23
CA GLU A 134 20.69 11.54 -16.19
C GLU A 134 22.12 11.21 -16.65
N SER A 135 23.00 12.20 -16.77
CA SER A 135 24.42 11.97 -17.05
C SER A 135 25.09 11.11 -15.97
N LEU A 136 24.87 11.43 -14.68
CA LEU A 136 25.44 10.66 -13.57
C LEU A 136 24.89 9.23 -13.46
N MET A 137 23.72 8.95 -14.05
CA MET A 137 23.23 7.59 -14.18
C MET A 137 24.05 6.80 -15.20
N TRP A 138 24.29 7.39 -16.39
CA TRP A 138 25.08 6.74 -17.43
C TRP A 138 26.54 6.56 -17.02
N ASP A 139 27.15 7.56 -16.37
CA ASP A 139 28.50 7.43 -15.81
C ASP A 139 28.58 6.23 -14.84
N PHE A 140 27.58 6.08 -13.96
CA PHE A 140 27.51 4.94 -13.04
C PHE A 140 27.36 3.60 -13.78
N LEU A 141 26.46 3.52 -14.76
CA LEU A 141 26.26 2.31 -15.55
C LEU A 141 27.56 1.89 -16.28
N GLU A 142 28.31 2.85 -16.80
CA GLU A 142 29.61 2.61 -17.44
C GLU A 142 30.62 2.03 -16.43
N THR A 143 30.65 2.51 -15.18
CA THR A 143 31.55 1.95 -14.15
C THR A 143 31.31 0.47 -13.83
N ILE A 144 30.11 -0.03 -14.12
CA ILE A 144 29.74 -1.45 -13.94
C ILE A 144 29.68 -2.21 -15.28
N GLY A 145 30.21 -1.63 -16.36
CA GLY A 145 30.35 -2.27 -17.67
C GLY A 145 29.09 -2.23 -18.55
N ILE A 146 28.16 -1.31 -18.28
CA ILE A 146 26.94 -1.11 -19.08
C ILE A 146 27.04 0.23 -19.81
N GLU A 147 27.37 0.18 -21.10
CA GLU A 147 27.55 1.38 -21.93
C GLU A 147 26.26 1.76 -22.67
N GLU A 148 26.00 3.06 -22.84
CA GLU A 148 24.76 3.56 -23.45
C GLU A 148 24.60 3.15 -24.92
N GLN A 149 25.68 3.21 -25.70
CA GLN A 149 25.65 3.01 -27.16
C GLN A 149 26.13 1.61 -27.60
N GLN A 150 26.36 0.68 -26.67
CA GLN A 150 26.81 -0.68 -26.98
C GLN A 150 25.82 -1.74 -26.51
N GLU A 151 25.72 -2.83 -27.26
CA GLU A 151 24.88 -3.96 -26.87
C GLU A 151 25.56 -4.76 -25.75
N HIS A 152 24.89 -4.86 -24.60
CA HIS A 152 25.41 -5.59 -23.45
C HIS A 152 25.02 -7.07 -23.53
N ARG A 153 25.98 -7.98 -23.29
CA ARG A 153 25.80 -9.44 -23.41
C ARG A 153 24.58 -9.98 -22.64
N PHE A 154 24.28 -9.42 -21.48
CA PHE A 154 23.17 -9.87 -20.63
C PHE A 154 21.89 -9.04 -20.80
N PHE A 155 22.01 -7.74 -21.08
CA PHE A 155 20.86 -6.80 -21.09
C PHE A 155 20.37 -6.47 -22.51
N GLY A 156 21.11 -6.85 -23.56
CA GLY A 156 20.86 -6.36 -24.91
C GLY A 156 21.18 -4.87 -24.99
N ASP A 157 20.40 -4.12 -25.75
CA ASP A 157 20.50 -2.66 -25.90
C ASP A 157 20.05 -1.93 -24.62
N PRO A 158 20.99 -1.35 -23.83
CA PRO A 158 20.67 -0.72 -22.55
C PRO A 158 19.86 0.56 -22.72
N LYS A 159 20.15 1.36 -23.75
CA LYS A 159 19.42 2.59 -24.05
C LYS A 159 17.96 2.31 -24.38
N LYS A 160 17.69 1.33 -25.25
CA LYS A 160 16.32 0.92 -25.58
C LYS A 160 15.57 0.37 -24.37
N MET A 161 16.25 -0.38 -23.50
CA MET A 161 15.64 -0.88 -22.27
C MET A 161 15.33 0.25 -21.27
N PHE A 162 16.26 1.20 -21.10
CA PHE A 162 16.07 2.39 -20.28
C PHE A 162 14.87 3.23 -20.76
N GLU A 163 14.79 3.52 -22.06
CA GLU A 163 13.64 4.22 -22.65
C GLU A 163 12.32 3.47 -22.46
N THR A 164 12.36 2.14 -22.42
CA THR A 164 11.19 1.33 -22.13
C THR A 164 10.72 1.55 -20.68
N PHE A 165 11.63 1.62 -19.71
CA PHE A 165 11.28 1.89 -18.30
C PHE A 165 10.69 3.29 -18.10
N VAL A 166 11.20 4.29 -18.85
CA VAL A 166 10.61 5.64 -18.87
C VAL A 166 9.19 5.61 -19.44
N LYS A 167 8.99 4.97 -20.60
CA LYS A 167 7.65 4.81 -21.22
C LYS A 167 6.65 4.05 -20.36
N GLN A 168 7.14 3.12 -19.55
CA GLN A 168 6.34 2.33 -18.61
C GLN A 168 6.12 3.04 -17.26
N ALA A 169 6.62 4.27 -17.10
CA ALA A 169 6.52 5.06 -15.87
C ALA A 169 7.20 4.44 -14.64
N TYR A 170 8.21 3.59 -14.84
CA TYR A 170 9.10 3.16 -13.75
C TYR A 170 10.15 4.22 -13.41
N VAL A 171 10.56 5.01 -14.39
CA VAL A 171 11.52 6.12 -14.22
C VAL A 171 10.89 7.39 -14.75
N THR A 172 10.97 8.48 -13.97
CA THR A 172 10.47 9.80 -14.36
C THR A 172 11.62 10.71 -14.72
N ARG A 173 11.51 11.44 -15.83
CA ARG A 173 12.40 12.56 -16.20
C ARG A 173 11.76 13.87 -15.78
N THR A 174 12.47 14.68 -15.01
CA THR A 174 12.04 16.03 -14.64
C THR A 174 13.13 17.03 -15.04
N LYS A 175 12.72 18.11 -15.69
CA LYS A 175 13.63 19.21 -15.99
C LYS A 175 13.74 20.11 -14.77
N GLN A 176 14.96 20.41 -14.36
CA GLN A 176 15.23 21.34 -13.27
C GLN A 176 16.23 22.40 -13.72
N SER A 177 15.94 23.67 -13.43
CA SER A 177 16.89 24.76 -13.54
C SER A 177 17.71 24.82 -12.25
N VAL A 178 18.99 24.52 -12.32
CA VAL A 178 19.91 24.65 -11.17
C VAL A 178 20.51 26.06 -11.21
N GLU A 179 20.47 26.78 -10.08
CA GLU A 179 21.11 28.10 -9.97
C GLU A 179 22.60 28.01 -10.36
N GLY A 180 23.00 28.76 -11.39
CA GLY A 180 24.38 28.80 -11.89
C GLY A 180 24.67 27.97 -13.14
N MET A 181 23.70 27.21 -13.68
CA MET A 181 23.82 26.53 -14.97
C MET A 181 22.97 27.21 -16.05
N SER A 182 23.52 27.35 -17.27
CA SER A 182 22.82 27.99 -18.39
C SER A 182 21.77 27.11 -19.06
N GLU A 183 21.77 25.81 -18.80
CA GLU A 183 20.89 24.82 -19.44
C GLU A 183 20.07 24.04 -18.41
N GLU A 184 18.81 23.75 -18.76
CA GLU A 184 17.94 22.86 -17.99
C GLU A 184 18.55 21.45 -17.95
N SER A 185 18.82 20.94 -16.76
CA SER A 185 19.32 19.57 -16.59
C SER A 185 18.16 18.59 -16.39
N ILE A 186 18.28 17.39 -16.98
CA ILE A 186 17.31 16.32 -16.81
C ILE A 186 17.70 15.49 -15.58
N PHE A 187 16.78 15.41 -14.63
CA PHE A 187 16.88 14.57 -13.44
C PHE A 187 15.97 13.35 -13.57
N LEU A 188 16.46 12.22 -13.08
CA LEU A 188 15.79 10.95 -12.99
C LEU A 188 15.33 10.70 -11.56
N SER A 189 14.11 10.23 -11.39
CA SER A 189 13.55 9.77 -10.12
C SER A 189 12.71 8.50 -10.31
N TRP A 190 12.33 7.86 -9.20
CA TRP A 190 11.36 6.77 -9.24
C TRP A 190 10.04 7.25 -9.84
N GLY A 191 9.55 6.52 -10.84
CA GLY A 191 8.26 6.79 -11.47
C GLY A 191 7.09 6.20 -10.69
N VAL A 192 5.87 6.63 -11.03
CA VAL A 192 4.64 6.22 -10.36
C VAL A 192 4.49 4.69 -10.35
N ARG A 193 4.83 4.00 -11.44
CA ARG A 193 4.77 2.53 -11.48
C ARG A 193 5.79 1.89 -10.54
N ALA A 194 7.00 2.43 -10.45
CA ALA A 194 8.03 1.90 -9.55
C ALA A 194 7.58 2.00 -8.08
N ASN A 195 6.97 3.11 -7.68
CA ASN A 195 6.47 3.31 -6.32
C ASN A 195 5.35 2.34 -5.92
N HIS A 196 4.68 1.70 -6.88
CA HIS A 196 3.61 0.73 -6.61
C HIS A 196 4.04 -0.72 -6.80
N GLU A 197 4.93 -1.01 -7.76
CA GLU A 197 5.31 -2.38 -8.10
C GLU A 197 6.68 -2.82 -7.52
N VAL A 198 7.51 -1.88 -7.04
CA VAL A 198 8.88 -2.19 -6.60
C VAL A 198 9.05 -1.78 -5.15
N SER A 199 9.43 -2.73 -4.30
CA SER A 199 9.73 -2.46 -2.89
C SER A 199 11.12 -1.81 -2.74
N LYS A 200 11.19 -0.60 -2.15
CA LYS A 200 12.48 0.02 -1.77
C LYS A 200 13.27 -0.88 -0.82
N ARG A 201 12.59 -1.65 0.03
CA ARG A 201 13.22 -2.63 0.93
C ARG A 201 13.93 -3.74 0.17
N ALA A 202 13.27 -4.31 -0.84
CA ALA A 202 13.84 -5.36 -1.69
C ALA A 202 15.05 -4.85 -2.50
N VAL A 203 14.98 -3.61 -2.98
CA VAL A 203 16.12 -2.94 -3.64
C VAL A 203 17.29 -2.77 -2.67
N LEU A 204 17.03 -2.27 -1.45
CA LEU A 204 18.07 -2.12 -0.43
C LEU A 204 18.70 -3.47 -0.06
N ASP A 205 17.90 -4.53 0.10
CA ASP A 205 18.42 -5.87 0.38
C ASP A 205 19.31 -6.41 -0.72
N SER A 206 18.95 -6.16 -1.98
CA SER A 206 19.74 -6.58 -3.14
C SER A 206 21.11 -5.89 -3.16
N ILE A 207 21.13 -4.59 -2.87
CA ILE A 207 22.37 -3.78 -2.79
C ILE A 207 23.23 -4.24 -1.60
N CYS A 208 22.61 -4.49 -0.44
CA CYS A 208 23.30 -4.98 0.74
C CYS A 208 23.99 -6.34 0.50
N LYS A 209 23.30 -7.25 -0.19
CA LYS A 209 23.87 -8.54 -0.61
C LYS A 209 25.08 -8.34 -1.53
N LEU A 210 24.95 -7.48 -2.54
CA LEU A 210 26.03 -7.19 -3.49
C LEU A 210 27.27 -6.60 -2.80
N MET A 211 27.06 -5.69 -1.85
CA MET A 211 28.14 -4.98 -1.16
C MET A 211 28.66 -5.70 0.09
N ASN A 212 28.06 -6.84 0.45
CA ASN A 212 28.32 -7.54 1.71
C ASN A 212 28.20 -6.61 2.93
N ARG A 213 27.11 -5.83 2.98
CA ARG A 213 26.78 -4.85 4.04
C ARG A 213 25.44 -5.17 4.66
N LYS A 214 25.15 -4.61 5.82
CA LYS A 214 23.82 -4.70 6.45
C LYS A 214 22.96 -3.51 6.03
N PRO A 215 21.63 -3.65 5.92
CA PRO A 215 20.73 -2.52 5.63
C PRO A 215 20.91 -1.34 6.59
N THR A 216 21.19 -1.62 7.87
CA THR A 216 21.46 -0.61 8.90
C THR A 216 22.70 0.24 8.65
N ASP A 217 23.62 -0.21 7.78
CA ASP A 217 24.80 0.56 7.39
C ASP A 217 24.41 1.76 6.51
N PHE A 218 23.28 1.68 5.79
CA PHE A 218 22.70 2.73 4.97
C PHE A 218 21.57 3.45 5.70
N LYS A 219 21.91 4.23 6.75
CA LYS A 219 20.93 4.81 7.68
C LYS A 219 19.76 5.53 7.00
N THR A 220 20.03 6.45 6.07
CA THR A 220 18.99 7.23 5.38
C THR A 220 18.06 6.34 4.58
N GLN A 221 18.64 5.46 3.75
CA GLN A 221 17.90 4.52 2.92
C GLN A 221 17.10 3.55 3.78
N TYR A 222 17.70 2.99 4.82
CA TYR A 222 17.03 2.08 5.73
C TYR A 222 15.80 2.72 6.38
N ILE A 223 15.93 3.96 6.86
CA ILE A 223 14.79 4.74 7.40
C ILE A 223 13.73 4.95 6.32
N GLU A 224 14.11 5.27 5.08
CA GLU A 224 13.18 5.44 3.97
C GLU A 224 12.49 4.12 3.55
N THR A 225 13.13 2.97 3.70
CA THR A 225 12.46 1.66 3.49
C THR A 225 11.44 1.35 4.57
N GLN A 226 11.57 1.95 5.76
CA GLN A 226 10.48 1.99 6.74
C GLN A 226 9.40 3.03 6.36
N GLY A 227 9.65 3.85 5.33
CA GLY A 227 8.85 4.96 4.81
C GLY A 227 7.65 4.60 3.95
N GLU A 228 7.71 3.53 3.16
CA GLU A 228 6.51 3.01 2.46
C GLU A 228 5.56 2.33 3.45
N ALA A 229 6.11 1.70 4.49
CA ALA A 229 5.35 1.37 5.69
C ALA A 229 4.89 2.62 6.48
N ASN A 230 5.56 3.78 6.33
CA ASN A 230 5.22 5.00 7.09
C ASN A 230 3.89 5.63 6.73
N ASN A 231 3.29 5.50 5.53
CA ASN A 231 1.96 6.11 5.32
C ASN A 231 0.86 5.34 6.07
N SER A 232 0.86 4.01 5.98
CA SER A 232 -0.05 3.15 6.76
C SER A 232 0.24 3.25 8.27
N VAL A 233 1.52 3.29 8.67
CA VAL A 233 1.89 3.45 10.08
C VAL A 233 1.56 4.86 10.59
N LYS A 234 1.75 5.91 9.77
CA LYS A 234 1.39 7.29 10.10
C LYS A 234 -0.11 7.43 10.29
N GLU A 235 -0.93 6.86 9.41
CA GLU A 235 -2.38 6.83 9.56
C GLU A 235 -2.79 6.14 10.88
N LEU A 236 -2.16 5.01 11.22
CA LEU A 236 -2.41 4.29 12.48
C LEU A 236 -2.01 5.12 13.70
N ILE A 237 -0.86 5.79 13.64
CA ILE A 237 -0.35 6.67 14.69
C ILE A 237 -1.25 7.90 14.87
N GLU A 238 -1.65 8.55 13.78
CA GLU A 238 -2.55 9.70 13.79
C GLU A 238 -3.92 9.32 14.37
N ALA A 239 -4.45 8.14 14.03
CA ALA A 239 -5.68 7.62 14.61
C ALA A 239 -5.56 7.42 16.13
N ALA A 240 -4.45 6.85 16.61
CA ALA A 240 -4.18 6.69 18.05
C ALA A 240 -4.03 8.04 18.78
N ILE A 241 -3.33 9.01 18.18
CA ILE A 241 -3.21 10.38 18.73
C ILE A 241 -4.57 11.07 18.77
N LYS A 242 -5.40 10.92 17.73
CA LYS A 242 -6.70 11.57 17.64
C LYS A 242 -7.69 11.02 18.67
N VAL A 243 -7.81 9.69 18.78
CA VAL A 243 -8.77 9.06 19.72
C VAL A 243 -8.40 9.31 21.18
N ARG A 244 -7.11 9.52 21.48
CA ARG A 244 -6.64 9.87 22.83
C ARG A 244 -7.38 11.07 23.44
N ASN A 245 -7.80 12.03 22.61
CA ASN A 245 -8.53 13.22 23.07
C ASN A 245 -9.94 12.91 23.61
N ASN A 246 -10.45 11.70 23.36
CA ASN A 246 -11.76 11.25 23.83
C ASN A 246 -11.67 10.46 25.15
N ALA A 247 -10.47 10.27 25.70
CA ALA A 247 -10.27 9.51 26.92
C ALA A 247 -11.05 10.10 28.10
N TYR A 248 -11.78 9.25 28.83
CA TYR A 248 -12.40 9.62 30.09
C TYR A 248 -11.46 9.23 31.22
N CYS A 249 -10.63 10.17 31.67
CA CYS A 249 -9.63 9.91 32.71
C CYS A 249 -9.53 11.02 33.78
N PRO A 250 -10.64 11.36 34.47
CA PRO A 250 -10.66 12.46 35.43
C PRO A 250 -9.84 12.18 36.70
N TYR A 251 -9.51 10.92 36.98
CA TYR A 251 -8.81 10.54 38.20
C TYR A 251 -7.30 10.51 38.00
N SER A 252 -6.81 9.87 36.94
CA SER A 252 -5.36 9.86 36.65
C SER A 252 -4.87 11.09 35.89
N ASN A 253 -5.77 11.78 35.17
CA ASN A 253 -5.41 12.80 34.18
C ASN A 253 -4.38 12.30 33.15
N PHE A 254 -4.42 10.99 32.84
CA PHE A 254 -3.50 10.33 31.92
C PHE A 254 -4.25 9.77 30.70
N PRO A 255 -4.39 10.58 29.62
CA PRO A 255 -5.10 10.14 28.44
C PRO A 255 -4.21 9.25 27.58
N VAL A 256 -4.77 8.11 27.16
CA VAL A 256 -4.18 7.10 26.29
C VAL A 256 -5.13 6.81 25.14
N GLY A 257 -4.59 6.80 23.92
CA GLY A 257 -5.29 6.34 22.72
C GLY A 257 -4.63 5.10 22.14
N ALA A 258 -5.43 4.22 21.54
CA ALA A 258 -4.95 3.05 20.85
C ALA A 258 -5.66 2.91 19.49
N ALA A 259 -4.93 2.40 18.50
CA ALA A 259 -5.45 2.07 17.19
C ALA A 259 -4.96 0.69 16.76
N LEU A 260 -5.87 -0.15 16.29
CA LEU A 260 -5.61 -1.49 15.78
C LEU A 260 -5.82 -1.49 14.27
N ARG A 261 -4.86 -2.02 13.53
CA ARG A 261 -5.03 -2.38 12.13
C ARG A 261 -5.59 -3.78 12.05
N ILE A 262 -6.75 -3.96 11.43
CA ILE A 262 -7.34 -5.29 11.20
C ILE A 262 -6.84 -5.89 9.89
N SER A 263 -7.09 -7.18 9.65
CA SER A 263 -6.62 -7.89 8.44
C SER A 263 -7.14 -7.32 7.11
N THR A 264 -8.30 -6.65 7.11
CA THR A 264 -8.85 -5.95 5.94
C THR A 264 -8.19 -4.59 5.67
N GLY A 265 -7.32 -4.12 6.56
CA GLY A 265 -6.63 -2.83 6.46
C GLY A 265 -7.33 -1.65 7.16
N GLU A 266 -8.57 -1.82 7.63
CA GLU A 266 -9.27 -0.78 8.39
C GLU A 266 -8.65 -0.54 9.79
N ILE A 267 -8.97 0.61 10.39
CA ILE A 267 -8.47 0.99 11.71
C ILE A 267 -9.61 1.03 12.73
N VAL A 268 -9.47 0.24 13.79
CA VAL A 268 -10.35 0.30 14.96
C VAL A 268 -9.64 1.02 16.09
N THR A 269 -10.29 2.03 16.67
CA THR A 269 -9.69 2.89 17.71
C THR A 269 -10.35 2.71 19.07
N GLY A 270 -9.61 3.03 20.12
CA GLY A 270 -10.08 3.03 21.51
C GLY A 270 -9.29 4.01 22.37
N CYS A 271 -9.89 4.44 23.48
CA CYS A 271 -9.24 5.27 24.49
C CYS A 271 -9.50 4.68 25.88
N ASN A 272 -8.71 5.10 26.89
CA ASN A 272 -8.96 4.66 28.25
C ASN A 272 -10.22 5.31 28.83
N VAL A 273 -10.97 4.51 29.59
CA VAL A 273 -12.18 4.92 30.30
C VAL A 273 -12.02 4.51 31.76
N GLU A 274 -11.95 5.50 32.63
CA GLU A 274 -11.82 5.31 34.07
C GLU A 274 -13.18 5.19 34.76
N ASN A 275 -13.16 4.51 35.90
CA ASN A 275 -14.29 4.40 36.80
C ASN A 275 -13.83 4.77 38.21
N GLY A 276 -14.72 5.38 39.02
CA GLY A 276 -14.38 5.82 40.38
C GLY A 276 -14.00 4.70 41.36
N THR A 277 -14.34 3.44 41.03
CA THR A 277 -13.88 2.26 41.80
C THR A 277 -12.58 1.65 41.26
N PHE A 278 -12.03 2.21 40.17
CA PHE A 278 -10.85 1.80 39.40
C PHE A 278 -10.84 0.39 38.82
N GLY A 279 -11.40 -0.61 39.49
CA GLY A 279 -11.49 -1.99 39.01
C GLY A 279 -12.17 -2.13 37.64
N PRO A 280 -13.29 -1.43 37.38
CA PRO A 280 -13.96 -1.44 36.08
C PRO A 280 -13.27 -0.62 34.98
N SER A 281 -12.16 0.08 35.28
CA SER A 281 -11.47 0.90 34.29
C SER A 281 -10.89 0.06 33.16
N VAL A 282 -11.01 0.56 31.93
CA VAL A 282 -10.54 -0.13 30.72
C VAL A 282 -9.46 0.70 30.04
N CYS A 283 -8.35 0.04 29.70
CA CYS A 283 -7.25 0.65 28.97
C CYS A 283 -7.59 0.82 27.49
N ALA A 284 -6.94 1.77 26.82
CA ALA A 284 -7.22 2.10 25.43
C ALA A 284 -7.15 0.90 24.47
N GLU A 285 -6.16 0.03 24.65
CA GLU A 285 -5.97 -1.16 23.81
C GLU A 285 -7.12 -2.15 24.00
N ARG A 286 -7.54 -2.40 25.24
CA ARG A 286 -8.69 -3.28 25.52
C ARG A 286 -9.99 -2.69 24.98
N THR A 287 -10.18 -1.38 25.06
CA THR A 287 -11.32 -0.70 24.42
C THR A 287 -11.32 -0.94 22.91
N ALA A 288 -10.17 -0.75 22.24
CA ALA A 288 -10.04 -0.97 20.80
C ALA A 288 -10.26 -2.43 20.41
N VAL A 289 -9.71 -3.39 21.18
CA VAL A 289 -9.92 -4.82 20.95
C VAL A 289 -11.40 -5.16 21.12
N CYS A 290 -12.03 -4.81 22.23
CA CYS A 290 -13.43 -5.11 22.47
C CYS A 290 -14.34 -4.56 21.35
N LYS A 291 -14.06 -3.34 20.88
CA LYS A 291 -14.76 -2.77 19.72
C LYS A 291 -14.58 -3.64 18.48
N ALA A 292 -13.34 -3.96 18.11
CA ALA A 292 -13.04 -4.77 16.92
C ALA A 292 -13.72 -6.14 16.98
N ILE A 293 -13.64 -6.83 18.13
CA ILE A 293 -14.28 -8.13 18.33
C ILE A 293 -15.81 -8.01 18.21
N SER A 294 -16.42 -6.96 18.78
CA SER A 294 -17.87 -6.75 18.70
C SER A 294 -18.36 -6.50 17.27
N GLU A 295 -17.49 -5.98 16.41
CA GLU A 295 -17.74 -5.72 14.99
C GLU A 295 -17.36 -6.93 14.09
N GLY A 296 -16.89 -8.04 14.69
CA GLY A 296 -16.59 -9.29 13.98
C GLY A 296 -15.13 -9.46 13.55
N HIS A 297 -14.26 -8.49 13.84
CA HIS A 297 -12.85 -8.52 13.46
C HIS A 297 -12.00 -9.18 14.54
N ARG A 298 -11.40 -10.34 14.23
CA ARG A 298 -10.65 -11.17 15.20
C ARG A 298 -9.16 -11.32 14.91
N GLU A 299 -8.67 -10.66 13.86
CA GLU A 299 -7.26 -10.71 13.46
C GLU A 299 -6.70 -9.29 13.32
N PHE A 300 -5.57 -9.04 13.98
CA PHE A 300 -4.89 -7.76 13.99
C PHE A 300 -3.51 -7.87 13.34
N THR A 301 -3.11 -6.84 12.60
CA THR A 301 -1.82 -6.80 11.87
C THR A 301 -0.83 -5.80 12.47
N ALA A 302 -1.30 -4.78 13.19
CA ALA A 302 -0.48 -3.78 13.85
C ALA A 302 -1.24 -3.03 14.96
N VAL A 303 -0.52 -2.47 15.93
CA VAL A 303 -1.10 -1.66 17.01
C VAL A 303 -0.30 -0.37 17.19
N ALA A 304 -0.97 0.78 17.33
CA ALA A 304 -0.36 2.00 17.83
C ALA A 304 -0.96 2.38 19.19
N VAL A 305 -0.12 2.79 20.14
CA VAL A 305 -0.51 3.27 21.47
C VAL A 305 0.10 4.63 21.70
N ALA A 306 -0.74 5.64 21.92
CA ALA A 306 -0.35 7.03 22.09
C ALA A 306 -0.62 7.51 23.52
N ALA A 307 0.44 7.92 24.22
CA ALA A 307 0.37 8.54 25.52
C ALA A 307 1.57 9.46 25.73
N TYR A 308 1.48 10.38 26.69
CA TYR A 308 2.57 11.31 26.99
C TYR A 308 3.18 11.00 28.37
N GLN A 309 4.45 10.64 28.38
CA GLN A 309 5.32 10.62 29.55
C GLN A 309 6.63 11.30 29.19
N GLU A 310 7.21 12.06 30.12
CA GLU A 310 8.39 12.89 29.87
C GLU A 310 9.60 12.06 29.45
N ASN A 311 9.98 11.08 30.28
CA ASN A 311 11.24 10.35 30.13
C ASN A 311 11.10 9.01 29.39
N GLU A 312 9.91 8.43 29.31
CA GLU A 312 9.72 7.05 28.82
C GLU A 312 8.56 6.93 27.84
N PHE A 313 8.54 5.83 27.07
CA PHE A 313 7.39 5.46 26.24
C PHE A 313 6.43 4.61 27.05
N THR A 314 5.13 4.90 26.96
CA THR A 314 4.11 4.12 27.65
C THR A 314 3.79 2.86 26.88
N ALA A 315 4.24 1.72 27.38
CA ALA A 315 3.90 0.42 26.82
C ALA A 315 2.53 -0.08 27.35
N PRO A 316 1.81 -0.92 26.59
CA PRO A 316 0.61 -1.60 27.08
C PRO A 316 0.85 -2.29 28.41
N CYS A 317 -0.14 -2.29 29.30
CA CYS A 317 -0.06 -3.03 30.56
C CYS A 317 -0.12 -4.55 30.32
N GLY A 318 0.23 -5.36 31.31
CA GLY A 318 0.27 -6.82 31.19
C GLY A 318 -1.05 -7.41 30.69
N THR A 319 -2.19 -6.94 31.20
CA THR A 319 -3.52 -7.38 30.76
C THR A 319 -3.80 -7.02 29.29
N CYS A 320 -3.38 -5.83 28.84
CA CYS A 320 -3.53 -5.43 27.43
C CYS A 320 -2.66 -6.31 26.53
N ARG A 321 -1.41 -6.58 26.92
CA ARG A 321 -0.52 -7.47 26.15
C ARG A 321 -1.13 -8.87 26.02
N GLN A 322 -1.66 -9.41 27.12
CA GLN A 322 -2.30 -10.72 27.12
C GLN A 322 -3.58 -10.74 26.28
N THR A 323 -4.37 -9.65 26.31
CA THR A 323 -5.57 -9.50 25.46
C THR A 323 -5.20 -9.44 23.98
N LEU A 324 -4.15 -8.71 23.61
CA LEU A 324 -3.66 -8.65 22.23
C LEU A 324 -3.15 -10.02 21.77
N ALA A 325 -2.46 -10.76 22.64
CA ALA A 325 -1.95 -12.10 22.35
C ALA A 325 -3.05 -13.14 22.07
N GLU A 326 -4.22 -13.01 22.71
CA GLU A 326 -5.39 -13.87 22.42
C GLU A 326 -5.81 -13.82 20.94
N PHE A 327 -5.69 -12.65 20.30
CA PHE A 327 -6.17 -12.40 18.94
C PHE A 327 -5.04 -12.21 17.92
N SER A 328 -3.80 -12.53 18.29
CA SER A 328 -2.62 -12.35 17.44
C SER A 328 -1.82 -13.66 17.37
N ALA A 329 -2.07 -14.47 16.33
CA ALA A 329 -1.34 -15.72 16.11
C ALA A 329 0.13 -15.51 15.67
N LYS A 330 0.44 -14.32 15.14
CA LYS A 330 1.78 -13.93 14.68
C LYS A 330 2.32 -12.80 15.55
N ASP A 331 3.64 -12.60 15.51
CA ASP A 331 4.23 -11.42 16.13
C ASP A 331 3.84 -10.18 15.33
N ILE A 332 3.17 -9.23 15.98
CA ILE A 332 2.69 -7.99 15.35
C ILE A 332 3.48 -6.79 15.87
N PRO A 333 3.75 -5.79 15.01
CA PRO A 333 4.40 -4.55 15.43
C PRO A 333 3.50 -3.73 16.37
N ILE A 334 4.11 -3.17 17.41
CA ILE A 334 3.50 -2.23 18.34
C ILE A 334 4.29 -0.92 18.28
N TYR A 335 3.59 0.15 17.92
CA TYR A 335 4.11 1.52 17.83
C TYR A 335 3.76 2.28 19.11
N LEU A 336 4.75 2.59 19.94
CA LEU A 336 4.56 3.42 21.13
C LEU A 336 4.85 4.87 20.77
N VAL A 337 3.86 5.74 20.97
CA VAL A 337 3.83 7.09 20.41
C VAL A 337 3.79 8.12 21.53
N LYS A 338 4.73 9.07 21.50
CA LYS A 338 4.62 10.35 22.21
C LYS A 338 3.99 11.37 21.25
N PRO A 339 2.90 12.07 21.62
CA PRO A 339 2.15 12.90 20.67
C PRO A 339 2.74 14.29 20.41
N ALA A 340 3.59 14.84 21.30
CA ALA A 340 4.11 16.20 21.15
C ALA A 340 5.51 16.38 21.77
N PRO A 341 6.57 16.61 20.96
CA PRO A 341 6.63 16.34 19.52
C PRO A 341 6.39 14.85 19.22
N VAL A 342 5.91 14.52 18.02
CA VAL A 342 5.67 13.13 17.64
C VAL A 342 6.99 12.33 17.68
N ARG A 343 7.08 11.37 18.60
CA ARG A 343 8.19 10.40 18.67
C ARG A 343 7.61 9.00 18.74
N VAL A 344 8.25 8.05 18.06
CA VAL A 344 7.75 6.69 17.95
C VAL A 344 8.85 5.71 18.34
N MET A 345 8.52 4.76 19.19
CA MET A 345 9.34 3.58 19.44
C MET A 345 8.63 2.35 18.88
N ILE A 346 9.35 1.58 18.08
CA ILE A 346 8.84 0.35 17.47
C ILE A 346 9.28 -0.84 18.33
N THR A 347 8.32 -1.67 18.70
CA THR A 347 8.54 -2.97 19.34
C THR A 347 7.57 -3.99 18.74
N SER A 348 7.53 -5.21 19.27
CA SER A 348 6.57 -6.23 18.87
C SER A 348 5.86 -6.83 20.08
N LEU A 349 4.74 -7.50 19.83
CA LEU A 349 3.95 -8.14 20.87
C LEU A 349 4.75 -9.21 21.60
N PHE A 350 5.48 -10.07 20.89
CA PHE A 350 6.26 -11.15 21.49
C PHE A 350 7.48 -10.62 22.27
N LYS A 351 8.02 -9.46 21.87
CA LYS A 351 9.07 -8.78 22.66
C LYS A 351 8.52 -8.20 23.96
N LEU A 352 7.29 -7.69 23.95
CA LEU A 352 6.65 -7.14 25.15
C LEU A 352 6.04 -8.21 26.07
N LEU A 353 5.67 -9.37 25.53
CA LEU A 353 5.11 -10.49 26.28
C LEU A 353 5.71 -11.81 25.76
N PRO A 354 6.96 -12.11 26.11
CA PRO A 354 7.58 -13.38 25.76
C PRO A 354 6.84 -14.52 26.48
N HIS A 355 6.74 -15.67 25.81
CA HIS A 355 6.07 -16.86 26.34
C HIS A 355 4.61 -16.60 26.79
N ALA A 356 3.90 -15.78 26.02
CA ALA A 356 2.50 -15.45 26.28
C ALA A 356 1.64 -16.71 26.47
N PHE A 357 0.66 -16.62 27.37
CA PHE A 357 -0.36 -17.65 27.49
C PHE A 357 -1.23 -17.61 26.22
N SER A 358 -1.45 -18.76 25.58
CA SER A 358 -2.26 -18.89 24.37
C SER A 358 -3.38 -19.92 24.55
N PRO A 359 -4.46 -19.84 23.74
CA PRO A 359 -5.54 -20.83 23.80
C PRO A 359 -5.08 -22.29 23.62
N THR A 360 -3.93 -22.51 22.97
CA THR A 360 -3.33 -23.85 22.82
C THR A 360 -2.99 -24.51 24.16
N PHE A 361 -2.74 -23.75 25.22
CA PHE A 361 -2.54 -24.31 26.57
C PHE A 361 -3.82 -24.91 27.16
N LEU A 362 -4.99 -24.49 26.68
CA LEU A 362 -6.30 -24.98 27.14
C LEU A 362 -6.78 -26.22 26.36
N ASN A 363 -6.24 -26.45 25.16
CA ASN A 363 -6.65 -27.53 24.25
C ASN A 363 -5.91 -28.86 24.47
N ASN A 364 -4.98 -28.94 25.43
CA ASN A 364 -4.32 -30.18 25.85
C ASN A 364 -5.08 -30.89 26.98
N LYS A 365 -6.40 -31.02 26.85
CA LYS A 365 -7.24 -31.80 27.76
C LYS A 365 -7.75 -33.07 27.13
#